data_AF-A0A3B9CQL5-F1
#
_entry.id   AF-A0A3B9CQL5-F1
#
_cell.length_a   1.000
_cell.length_b   1.000
_cell.length_c   1.000
_cell.angle_alpha   90.00
_cell.angle_beta   90.00
_cell.angle_gamma   90.00
#
_symmetry.space_group_name_H-M   'P 1'
#
loop_
_entity.id
_entity.type
_entity.pdbx_description
1 polymer ?
#
loop_
_entity_poly.entity_id
_entity_poly.type
_entity_poly.pdbx_seq_one_letter_code
_entity_poly.pdbx_strand_id
1 'polypeptide(L)'
;MKFSAAILFTLVALGPSVSAQNGDPEYERHVVPFFRKWCLNCHDKVTREGLLSLENLSSDVVSDDFETWRMIDEQLRFGEMPPKDSDQPPSSDRQRVLGWLRKKIEASQMPGAIALEKLLLPQFGNYVSHESLFGIRRDHVIPAPPRLWRIRPQIYASVMPRADGLANGLNVQDGPDFKDYAASYFLDEAAAAPLLSNAKKMADALIGPKSKEKGFVRLAEEGTENPVPEVNRAFQLILGRQARVDEQERFAEFYVRADEKAGHEAAARILLTAVLMQPETLYRQELGEGEPDQFGRVRLSPAETGFALSYALSNRPLASIMAAAEDNKLQTRNNIAAVVRQVLDNDEPVYPTHGFHYSFKNSPRILTFFQEFFHHEFVTEVFKDAPEGIGEHDPGRLAGDLNLTIMEILAADSNVLAELLTTNRYFVSARRYVDKRKG
;
A
#
# COMPACT_ATOMS: atom_id res chain seq x y z
N MET A 1 -1.10 -7.84 79.64
CA MET A 1 -1.72 -6.64 79.05
C MET A 1 -1.94 -6.93 77.57
N LYS A 2 -3.20 -7.13 77.16
CA LYS A 2 -3.59 -7.38 75.77
C LYS A 2 -4.52 -6.23 75.37
N PHE A 3 -4.11 -5.39 74.42
CA PHE A 3 -4.96 -4.34 73.87
C PHE A 3 -5.47 -4.77 72.49
N SER A 4 -6.78 -4.94 72.39
CA SER A 4 -7.51 -5.05 71.13
C SER A 4 -7.78 -3.64 70.58
N ALA A 5 -7.48 -3.39 69.31
CA ALA A 5 -7.90 -2.19 68.58
C ALA A 5 -9.00 -2.57 67.58
N ALA A 6 -10.17 -1.96 67.74
CA ALA A 6 -11.31 -2.09 66.85
C ALA A 6 -11.18 -1.11 65.68
N ILE A 7 -11.38 -1.60 64.46
CA ILE A 7 -11.39 -0.79 63.23
C ILE A 7 -12.84 -0.34 62.98
N LEU A 8 -13.04 0.98 62.93
CA LEU A 8 -14.31 1.63 62.64
C LEU A 8 -14.45 1.79 61.12
N PHE A 9 -15.43 1.11 60.50
CA PHE A 9 -15.77 1.26 59.08
C PHE A 9 -16.67 2.50 58.91
N THR A 10 -16.20 3.51 58.17
CA THR A 10 -17.00 4.68 57.80
C THR A 10 -17.70 4.39 56.46
N LEU A 11 -19.04 4.28 56.48
CA LEU A 11 -19.86 4.22 55.26
C LEU A 11 -19.86 5.61 54.59
N VAL A 12 -19.31 5.70 53.37
CA VAL A 12 -19.52 6.85 52.48
C VAL A 12 -20.77 6.57 51.65
N ALA A 13 -21.82 7.38 51.85
CA ALA A 13 -23.03 7.32 51.04
C ALA A 13 -22.75 7.90 49.64
N LEU A 14 -22.77 7.04 48.61
CA LEU A 14 -22.80 7.49 47.21
C LEU A 14 -24.21 8.04 46.92
N GLY A 15 -24.31 9.36 46.74
CA GLY A 15 -25.47 9.97 46.09
C GLY A 15 -25.45 9.66 44.59
N PRO A 16 -26.61 9.55 43.93
CA PRO A 16 -26.67 9.38 42.48
C PRO A 16 -26.07 10.62 41.81
N SER A 17 -25.02 10.42 41.02
CA SER A 17 -24.49 11.45 40.14
C SER A 17 -25.51 11.71 39.03
N VAL A 18 -26.16 12.86 39.09
CA VAL A 18 -26.94 13.40 37.97
C VAL A 18 -25.95 13.66 36.83
N SER A 19 -26.01 12.84 35.78
CA SER A 19 -25.31 13.13 34.52
C SER A 19 -25.88 14.42 33.93
N ALA A 20 -25.14 15.51 34.05
CA ALA A 20 -25.37 16.70 33.25
C ALA A 20 -25.01 16.39 31.79
N GLN A 21 -25.98 16.46 30.88
CA GLN A 21 -25.72 16.53 29.44
C GLN A 21 -24.95 17.83 29.15
N ASN A 22 -23.63 17.75 29.08
CA ASN A 22 -22.83 18.82 28.49
C ASN A 22 -22.74 18.55 26.98
N GLY A 23 -23.39 19.41 26.19
CA GLY A 23 -23.31 19.37 24.72
C GLY A 23 -21.89 19.59 24.22
N ASP A 24 -21.59 19.08 23.02
CA ASP A 24 -20.26 19.19 22.42
C ASP A 24 -19.94 20.66 22.02
N PRO A 25 -18.90 21.29 22.60
CA PRO A 25 -18.54 22.67 22.28
C PRO A 25 -18.15 22.90 20.82
N GLU A 26 -17.54 21.92 20.13
CA GLU A 26 -17.23 22.04 18.70
C GLU A 26 -18.49 21.99 17.85
N TYR A 27 -19.48 21.18 18.25
CA TYR A 27 -20.79 21.10 17.59
C TYR A 27 -21.53 22.44 17.67
N GLU A 28 -21.65 23.01 18.87
CA GLU A 28 -22.32 24.30 19.09
C GLU A 28 -21.60 25.45 18.36
N ARG A 29 -20.26 25.41 18.32
CA ARG A 29 -19.46 26.50 17.72
C ARG A 29 -19.41 26.46 16.20
N HIS A 30 -19.39 25.28 15.60
CA HIS A 30 -19.11 25.12 14.17
C HIS A 30 -20.25 24.50 13.38
N VAL A 31 -20.98 23.55 13.94
CA VAL A 31 -22.00 22.77 13.22
C VAL A 31 -23.35 23.47 13.27
N VAL A 32 -23.79 23.94 14.46
CA VAL A 32 -25.06 24.64 14.61
C VAL A 32 -25.16 25.91 13.73
N PRO A 33 -24.15 26.81 13.69
CA PRO A 33 -24.21 27.98 12.82
C PRO A 33 -24.21 27.63 11.34
N PHE A 34 -23.48 26.57 10.95
CA PHE A 34 -23.46 26.07 9.59
C PHE A 34 -24.85 25.58 9.16
N PHE A 35 -25.48 24.74 9.99
CA PHE A 35 -26.80 24.18 9.71
C PHE A 35 -27.86 25.28 9.59
N ARG A 36 -27.83 26.26 10.51
CA ARG A 36 -28.75 27.41 10.47
C ARG A 36 -28.64 28.21 9.18
N LYS A 37 -27.43 28.39 8.66
CA LYS A 37 -27.20 29.21 7.47
C LYS A 37 -27.47 28.46 6.18
N TRP A 38 -27.04 27.19 6.11
CA TRP A 38 -26.95 26.46 4.84
C TRP A 38 -27.95 25.31 4.71
N CYS A 39 -28.55 24.83 5.80
CA CYS A 39 -29.38 23.61 5.76
C CYS A 39 -30.83 23.84 6.19
N LEU A 40 -31.04 24.60 7.27
CA LEU A 40 -32.36 24.71 7.92
C LEU A 40 -33.38 25.56 7.17
N ASN A 41 -32.98 26.28 6.11
CA ASN A 41 -33.97 26.97 5.26
C ASN A 41 -34.79 25.98 4.40
N CYS A 42 -34.26 24.78 4.14
CA CYS A 42 -34.91 23.74 3.35
C CYS A 42 -35.26 22.49 4.18
N HIS A 43 -34.44 22.15 5.17
CA HIS A 43 -34.58 20.94 5.99
C HIS A 43 -35.01 21.23 7.45
N ASP A 44 -35.91 22.19 7.66
CA ASP A 44 -36.59 22.37 8.95
C ASP A 44 -37.83 21.47 9.08
N LYS A 45 -38.55 21.56 10.21
CA LYS A 45 -39.79 20.79 10.42
C LYS A 45 -40.95 21.19 9.51
N VAL A 46 -40.88 22.35 8.85
CA VAL A 46 -41.99 22.90 8.06
C VAL A 46 -41.81 22.57 6.58
N THR A 47 -40.68 22.95 6.01
CA THR A 47 -40.31 22.80 4.60
C THR A 47 -39.98 21.36 4.26
N ARG A 48 -39.18 20.68 5.10
CA ARG A 48 -38.84 19.25 5.00
C ARG A 48 -38.50 18.78 3.59
N GLU A 49 -37.67 19.52 2.87
CA GLU A 49 -37.26 19.16 1.52
C GLU A 49 -36.57 17.78 1.52
N GLY A 50 -36.87 16.95 0.52
CA GLY A 50 -36.40 15.56 0.49
C GLY A 50 -36.94 14.67 1.62
N LEU A 51 -38.05 15.05 2.27
CA LEU A 51 -38.66 14.38 3.43
C LEU A 51 -37.78 14.38 4.70
N LEU A 52 -36.71 15.17 4.72
CA LEU A 52 -35.72 15.22 5.78
C LEU A 52 -35.88 16.50 6.63
N SER A 53 -35.85 16.34 7.95
CA SER A 53 -35.76 17.45 8.90
C SER A 53 -34.48 17.27 9.72
N LEU A 54 -33.63 18.29 9.70
CA LEU A 54 -32.40 18.36 10.50
C LEU A 54 -32.61 19.13 11.81
N GLU A 55 -33.81 19.65 12.02
CA GLU A 55 -34.17 20.34 13.25
C GLU A 55 -34.25 19.33 14.40
N ASN A 56 -33.52 19.59 15.49
CA ASN A 56 -33.27 18.72 16.64
C ASN A 56 -32.26 17.58 16.43
N LEU A 57 -31.52 17.53 15.31
CA LEU A 57 -30.44 16.56 15.15
C LEU A 57 -29.40 16.75 16.25
N SER A 58 -29.13 15.72 17.06
CA SER A 58 -28.22 15.85 18.21
C SER A 58 -26.74 15.76 17.81
N SER A 59 -25.86 16.16 18.73
CA SER A 59 -24.41 16.01 18.57
C SER A 59 -23.92 14.56 18.79
N ASP A 60 -24.79 13.64 19.21
CA ASP A 60 -24.46 12.22 19.35
C ASP A 60 -24.64 11.53 17.98
N VAL A 61 -23.58 11.60 17.19
CA VAL A 61 -23.53 11.06 15.83
C VAL A 61 -23.80 9.57 15.78
N VAL A 62 -23.47 8.82 16.83
CA VAL A 62 -23.35 7.37 16.77
C VAL A 62 -24.57 6.69 17.37
N SER A 63 -25.01 7.16 18.54
CA SER A 63 -26.05 6.49 19.31
C SER A 63 -27.47 6.97 18.94
N ASP A 64 -27.59 8.16 18.37
CA ASP A 64 -28.89 8.81 18.14
C ASP A 64 -29.34 8.69 16.68
N ASP A 65 -28.58 9.24 15.73
CA ASP A 65 -29.01 9.29 14.31
C ASP A 65 -27.86 9.15 13.31
N PHE A 66 -27.18 8.01 13.36
CA PHE A 66 -26.02 7.71 12.54
C PHE A 66 -26.30 7.76 11.03
N GLU A 67 -27.46 7.29 10.58
CA GLU A 67 -27.80 7.25 9.17
C GLU A 67 -28.03 8.66 8.58
N THR A 68 -28.72 9.53 9.32
CA THR A 68 -28.87 10.94 8.91
C THR A 68 -27.52 11.65 8.86
N TRP A 69 -26.66 11.43 9.86
CA TRP A 69 -25.30 11.99 9.86
C TRP A 69 -24.44 11.47 8.70
N ARG A 70 -24.57 10.19 8.34
CA ARG A 70 -23.89 9.60 7.17
C ARG A 70 -24.36 10.25 5.86
N MET A 71 -25.66 10.49 5.71
CA MET A 71 -26.20 11.19 4.54
C MET A 71 -25.70 12.65 4.48
N ILE A 72 -25.67 13.35 5.62
CA ILE A 72 -25.13 14.72 5.67
C ILE A 72 -23.64 14.75 5.30
N ASP A 73 -22.84 13.80 5.81
CA ASP A 73 -21.43 13.66 5.41
C ASP A 73 -21.32 13.55 3.90
N GLU A 74 -22.09 12.65 3.28
CA GLU A 74 -22.06 12.39 1.85
C GLU A 74 -22.40 13.66 1.02
N GLN A 75 -23.52 14.30 1.35
CA GLN A 75 -23.99 15.49 0.64
C GLN A 75 -23.02 16.67 0.76
N LEU A 76 -22.47 16.92 1.96
CA LEU A 76 -21.49 17.98 2.19
C LEU A 76 -20.13 17.63 1.58
N ARG A 77 -19.71 16.38 1.63
CA ARG A 77 -18.44 15.92 1.07
C ARG A 77 -18.40 16.08 -0.44
N PHE A 78 -19.50 15.73 -1.11
CA PHE A 78 -19.62 15.86 -2.56
C PHE A 78 -20.07 17.27 -3.02
N GLY A 79 -20.47 18.14 -2.08
CA GLY A 79 -20.92 19.49 -2.40
C GLY A 79 -22.24 19.50 -3.19
N GLU A 80 -23.07 18.47 -2.98
CA GLU A 80 -24.40 18.35 -3.56
C GLU A 80 -25.45 19.11 -2.71
N MET A 81 -25.12 19.39 -1.44
CA MET A 81 -25.92 20.25 -0.57
C MET A 81 -25.12 21.45 -0.04
N PRO A 82 -25.68 22.68 -0.10
CA PRO A 82 -26.93 23.06 -0.78
C PRO A 82 -26.92 22.70 -2.29
N PRO A 83 -28.06 22.68 -2.99
CA PRO A 83 -28.10 22.41 -4.43
C PRO A 83 -27.27 23.41 -5.25
N LYS A 84 -26.84 23.02 -6.45
CA LYS A 84 -25.93 23.83 -7.30
C LYS A 84 -26.50 25.20 -7.72
N ASP A 85 -27.82 25.34 -7.70
CA ASP A 85 -28.56 26.57 -7.98
C ASP A 85 -28.75 27.48 -6.74
N SER A 86 -28.28 27.03 -5.56
CA SER A 86 -28.24 27.79 -4.32
C SER A 86 -26.82 28.21 -3.94
N ASP A 87 -26.71 29.23 -3.07
CA ASP A 87 -25.42 29.67 -2.54
C ASP A 87 -24.72 28.53 -1.80
N GLN A 88 -23.47 28.27 -2.20
CA GLN A 88 -22.65 27.22 -1.60
C GLN A 88 -21.88 27.73 -0.38
N PRO A 89 -21.72 26.90 0.67
CA PRO A 89 -20.83 27.23 1.77
C PRO A 89 -19.39 27.33 1.29
N PRO A 90 -18.57 28.23 1.88
CA PRO A 90 -17.14 28.24 1.68
C PRO A 90 -16.51 26.87 1.96
N SER A 91 -15.51 26.50 1.17
CA SER A 91 -14.81 25.20 1.30
C SER A 91 -14.26 24.99 2.72
N SER A 92 -13.77 26.05 3.37
CA SER A 92 -13.28 26.04 4.74
C SER A 92 -14.34 25.70 5.77
N ASP A 93 -15.57 26.21 5.62
CA ASP A 93 -16.65 26.02 6.58
C ASP A 93 -17.20 24.59 6.47
N ARG A 94 -17.34 24.10 5.24
CA ARG A 94 -17.70 22.71 4.96
C ARG A 94 -16.68 21.72 5.53
N GLN A 95 -15.39 22.01 5.36
CA GLN A 95 -14.32 21.19 5.93
C GLN A 95 -14.31 21.16 7.46
N ARG A 96 -14.71 22.25 8.14
CA ARG A 96 -14.83 22.26 9.61
C ARG A 96 -15.91 21.30 10.10
N VAL A 97 -17.08 21.29 9.47
CA VAL A 97 -18.18 20.39 9.81
C VAL A 97 -17.81 18.93 9.53
N LEU A 98 -17.28 18.65 8.33
CA LEU A 98 -16.80 17.30 7.97
C LEU A 98 -15.68 16.82 8.90
N GLY A 99 -14.79 17.72 9.34
CA GLY A 99 -13.72 17.41 10.29
C GLY A 99 -14.25 17.06 11.68
N TRP A 100 -15.25 17.80 12.17
CA TRP A 100 -15.93 17.48 13.43
C TRP A 100 -16.63 16.12 13.37
N LEU A 101 -17.42 15.89 12.31
CA LEU A 101 -18.17 14.65 12.12
C LEU A 101 -17.22 13.44 12.05
N ARG A 102 -16.11 13.59 11.33
CA ARG A 102 -15.06 12.58 11.26
C ARG A 102 -14.52 12.20 12.65
N LYS A 103 -14.17 13.18 13.50
CA LYS A 103 -13.69 12.90 14.86
C LYS A 103 -14.70 12.10 15.67
N LYS A 104 -16.01 12.38 15.52
CA LYS A 104 -17.07 11.65 16.22
C LYS A 104 -17.17 10.20 15.80
N ILE A 105 -17.10 9.94 14.50
CA ILE A 105 -17.19 8.57 14.00
C ILE A 105 -15.89 7.80 14.29
N GLU A 106 -14.72 8.43 14.19
CA GLU A 106 -13.46 7.80 14.59
C GLU A 106 -13.45 7.42 16.08
N ALA A 107 -14.01 8.27 16.95
CA ALA A 107 -14.11 7.99 18.38
C ALA A 107 -15.03 6.81 18.72
N SER A 108 -15.94 6.41 17.81
CA SER A 108 -16.89 5.32 18.07
C SER A 108 -16.35 3.93 17.76
N GLN A 109 -15.24 3.85 17.02
CA GLN A 109 -14.65 2.60 16.54
C GLN A 109 -15.63 1.69 15.75
N MET A 110 -16.72 2.24 15.19
CA MET A 110 -17.67 1.47 14.41
C MET A 110 -17.09 1.06 13.04
N PRO A 111 -16.96 -0.25 12.74
CA PRO A 111 -16.51 -0.73 11.44
C PRO A 111 -17.49 -0.32 10.32
N GLY A 112 -17.00 0.19 9.19
CA GLY A 112 -17.83 0.55 8.03
C GLY A 112 -18.66 1.83 8.17
N ALA A 113 -18.60 2.51 9.32
CA ALA A 113 -19.34 3.73 9.59
C ALA A 113 -18.83 4.96 8.82
N ILE A 114 -17.68 4.85 8.17
CA ILE A 114 -17.08 5.97 7.46
C ILE A 114 -16.93 5.63 5.98
N ALA A 115 -17.55 6.46 5.13
CA ALA A 115 -17.26 6.50 3.69
C ALA A 115 -15.78 6.84 3.38
N LEU A 116 -14.95 7.10 4.40
CA LEU A 116 -13.51 7.32 4.27
C LEU A 116 -12.79 6.16 3.61
N GLU A 117 -13.17 4.89 3.85
CA GLU A 117 -12.53 3.76 3.16
C GLU A 117 -12.68 3.87 1.64
N LYS A 118 -13.85 4.33 1.16
CA LYS A 118 -14.06 4.60 -0.26
C LYS A 118 -13.18 5.76 -0.75
N LEU A 119 -12.94 6.79 0.05
CA LEU A 119 -12.03 7.88 -0.31
C LEU A 119 -10.55 7.46 -0.40
N LEU A 120 -10.20 6.30 0.15
CA LEU A 120 -8.87 5.73 -0.03
C LEU A 120 -8.71 5.06 -1.41
N LEU A 121 -9.82 4.80 -2.11
CA LEU A 121 -9.81 4.16 -3.43
C LEU A 121 -9.57 5.19 -4.55
N PRO A 122 -8.80 4.85 -5.60
CA PRO A 122 -8.37 5.80 -6.64
C PRO A 122 -9.52 6.52 -7.35
N GLN A 123 -10.64 5.85 -7.60
CA GLN A 123 -11.80 6.41 -8.30
C GLN A 123 -12.48 7.55 -7.54
N PHE A 124 -12.19 7.72 -6.25
CA PHE A 124 -12.67 8.83 -5.44
C PHE A 124 -11.64 9.98 -5.31
N GLY A 125 -10.48 9.89 -5.98
CA GLY A 125 -9.45 10.94 -5.93
C GLY A 125 -9.90 12.30 -6.48
N ASN A 126 -10.85 12.31 -7.44
CA ASN A 126 -11.40 13.53 -8.03
C ASN A 126 -12.29 14.35 -7.08
N TYR A 127 -12.62 13.82 -5.90
CA TYR A 127 -13.38 14.54 -4.88
C TYR A 127 -12.48 15.38 -3.96
N VAL A 128 -11.17 15.37 -4.17
CA VAL A 128 -10.26 16.32 -3.52
C VAL A 128 -10.38 17.68 -4.22
N SER A 129 -10.57 18.75 -3.46
CA SER A 129 -10.65 20.11 -3.99
C SER A 129 -9.40 20.45 -4.82
N HIS A 130 -9.61 20.97 -6.04
CA HIS A 130 -8.52 21.44 -6.90
C HIS A 130 -7.76 22.60 -6.26
N GLU A 131 -8.43 23.47 -5.49
CA GLU A 131 -7.76 24.52 -4.72
C GLU A 131 -6.84 23.94 -3.65
N SER A 132 -7.23 22.82 -3.03
CA SER A 132 -6.39 22.12 -2.04
C SER A 132 -5.17 21.44 -2.69
N LEU A 133 -5.27 21.02 -3.95
CA LEU A 133 -4.20 20.33 -4.68
C LEU A 133 -3.25 21.28 -5.43
N PHE A 134 -3.83 22.26 -6.13
CA PHE A 134 -3.14 23.12 -7.09
C PHE A 134 -3.19 24.62 -6.72
N GLY A 135 -3.84 24.97 -5.61
CA GLY A 135 -3.85 26.34 -5.09
C GLY A 135 -2.55 26.70 -4.38
N ILE A 136 -2.64 27.53 -3.34
CA ILE A 136 -1.46 27.98 -2.60
C ILE A 136 -0.82 26.78 -1.90
N ARG A 137 0.44 26.51 -2.25
CA ARG A 137 1.23 25.46 -1.62
C ARG A 137 1.35 25.75 -0.12
N ARG A 138 0.89 24.82 0.70
CA ARG A 138 1.06 24.87 2.16
C ARG A 138 2.55 24.82 2.52
N ASP A 139 2.91 25.49 3.60
CA ASP A 139 4.26 25.48 4.18
C ASP A 139 4.66 24.11 4.77
N HIS A 140 3.67 23.26 5.04
CA HIS A 140 3.84 21.91 5.55
C HIS A 140 3.03 20.87 4.77
N VAL A 141 3.39 19.61 4.98
CA VAL A 141 2.67 18.44 4.45
C VAL A 141 1.83 17.87 5.59
N ILE A 142 0.57 17.55 5.30
CA ILE A 142 -0.25 16.76 6.23
C ILE A 142 0.26 15.32 6.15
N PRO A 143 0.75 14.72 7.25
CA PRO A 143 1.26 13.36 7.22
C PRO A 143 0.18 12.38 6.79
N ALA A 144 0.53 11.45 5.91
CA ALA A 144 -0.27 10.25 5.72
C ALA A 144 -0.18 9.39 7.00
N PRO A 145 -1.23 8.62 7.34
CA PRO A 145 -1.16 7.70 8.47
C PRO A 145 -0.09 6.62 8.21
N PRO A 146 0.50 6.05 9.28
CA PRO A 146 1.33 4.85 9.20
C PRO A 146 0.61 3.75 8.43
N ARG A 147 1.31 3.05 7.55
CA ARG A 147 0.67 2.12 6.60
C ARG A 147 1.56 0.97 6.18
N LEU A 148 0.90 -0.15 5.92
CA LEU A 148 1.47 -1.35 5.32
C LEU A 148 0.95 -1.45 3.88
N TRP A 149 1.86 -1.50 2.92
CA TRP A 149 1.54 -1.59 1.51
C TRP A 149 1.80 -3.01 1.05
N ARG A 150 0.78 -3.74 0.61
CA ARG A 150 1.02 -5.03 -0.03
C ARG A 150 1.98 -4.82 -1.20
N ILE A 151 3.08 -5.59 -1.24
CA ILE A 151 3.99 -5.51 -2.38
C ILE A 151 3.28 -6.02 -3.63
N ARG A 152 3.52 -5.36 -4.78
CA ARG A 152 2.94 -5.82 -6.04
C ARG A 152 3.46 -7.21 -6.44
N PRO A 153 2.66 -8.01 -7.17
CA PRO A 153 3.04 -9.38 -7.53
C PRO A 153 4.39 -9.50 -8.26
N GLN A 154 4.80 -8.49 -9.04
CA GLN A 154 6.09 -8.44 -9.72
C GLN A 154 7.26 -8.32 -8.74
N ILE A 155 7.10 -7.58 -7.63
CA ILE A 155 8.13 -7.49 -6.59
C ILE A 155 8.30 -8.87 -5.99
N TYR A 156 7.22 -9.46 -5.46
CA TYR A 156 7.24 -10.80 -4.86
C TYR A 156 7.89 -11.84 -5.78
N ALA A 157 7.50 -11.86 -7.06
CA ALA A 157 8.04 -12.79 -8.04
C ALA A 157 9.54 -12.59 -8.36
N SER A 158 10.09 -11.39 -8.10
CA SER A 158 11.48 -11.06 -8.35
C SER A 158 12.38 -11.21 -7.12
N VAL A 159 11.86 -10.95 -5.92
CA VAL A 159 12.62 -10.99 -4.66
C VAL A 159 12.56 -12.36 -3.97
N MET A 160 11.45 -13.09 -4.11
CA MET A 160 11.28 -14.35 -3.39
C MET A 160 12.13 -15.47 -3.99
N PRO A 161 12.62 -16.41 -3.16
CA PRO A 161 13.30 -17.61 -3.64
C PRO A 161 12.49 -18.35 -4.70
N ARG A 162 13.17 -18.93 -5.69
CA ARG A 162 12.52 -19.69 -6.76
C ARG A 162 12.13 -21.08 -6.26
N ALA A 163 10.92 -21.49 -6.58
CA ALA A 163 10.46 -22.87 -6.42
C ALA A 163 9.45 -23.20 -7.52
N ASP A 164 9.26 -24.50 -7.78
CA ASP A 164 8.31 -24.98 -8.77
C ASP A 164 6.88 -25.00 -8.22
N GLY A 165 5.90 -24.73 -9.10
CA GLY A 165 4.48 -24.83 -8.76
C GLY A 165 4.01 -23.86 -7.68
N LEU A 166 4.62 -22.67 -7.58
CA LEU A 166 4.13 -21.61 -6.70
C LEU A 166 2.71 -21.19 -7.12
N ALA A 167 1.82 -21.10 -6.14
CA ALA A 167 0.47 -20.59 -6.34
C ALA A 167 0.49 -19.06 -6.50
N ASN A 168 -0.54 -18.51 -7.15
CA ASN A 168 -0.73 -17.07 -7.30
C ASN A 168 -1.27 -16.44 -6.00
N GLY A 169 -0.46 -16.43 -4.94
CA GLY A 169 -0.88 -15.94 -3.61
C GLY A 169 -1.11 -14.44 -3.50
N LEU A 170 -0.64 -13.64 -4.48
CA LEU A 170 -0.88 -12.20 -4.56
C LEU A 170 -1.83 -11.81 -5.70
N ASN A 171 -2.64 -12.73 -6.24
CA ASN A 171 -3.60 -12.51 -7.34
C ASN A 171 -3.09 -11.62 -8.49
N VAL A 172 -2.61 -12.24 -9.57
CA VAL A 172 -2.13 -11.51 -10.76
C VAL A 172 -3.26 -10.75 -11.49
N GLN A 173 -4.52 -11.17 -11.32
CA GLN A 173 -5.72 -10.46 -11.79
C GLN A 173 -6.11 -9.34 -10.82
N ASP A 174 -5.13 -8.54 -10.43
CA ASP A 174 -5.41 -7.24 -9.85
C ASP A 174 -6.32 -6.48 -10.84
N GLY A 175 -7.37 -5.85 -10.33
CA GLY A 175 -8.30 -5.04 -11.14
C GLY A 175 -7.61 -3.83 -11.80
N PRO A 176 -8.38 -2.91 -12.39
CA PRO A 176 -7.85 -1.80 -13.21
C PRO A 176 -6.99 -0.78 -12.42
N ASP A 177 -6.88 -0.90 -11.11
CA ASP A 177 -6.16 0.06 -10.28
C ASP A 177 -4.64 -0.14 -10.34
N PHE A 178 -3.87 0.89 -9.97
CA PHE A 178 -2.43 0.70 -9.79
C PHE A 178 -2.16 -0.29 -8.65
N LYS A 179 -1.34 -1.29 -8.91
CA LYS A 179 -1.09 -2.42 -8.00
C LYS A 179 -0.40 -2.04 -6.69
N ASP A 180 0.15 -0.83 -6.63
CA ASP A 180 0.71 -0.26 -5.41
C ASP A 180 -0.38 0.40 -4.53
N TYR A 181 -1.66 0.56 -4.92
CA TYR A 181 -2.65 1.17 -4.02
C TYR A 181 -3.02 0.29 -2.82
N ALA A 182 -2.63 0.74 -1.62
CA ALA A 182 -2.84 0.00 -0.37
C ALA A 182 -4.32 -0.29 -0.05
N ALA A 183 -5.25 0.58 -0.45
CA ALA A 183 -6.68 0.40 -0.18
C ALA A 183 -7.37 -0.53 -1.18
N SER A 184 -6.84 -0.66 -2.41
CA SER A 184 -7.39 -1.55 -3.43
C SER A 184 -6.91 -2.99 -3.24
N TYR A 185 -5.74 -3.20 -2.63
CA TYR A 185 -5.11 -4.51 -2.53
C TYR A 185 -4.64 -4.84 -1.11
N PHE A 186 -5.39 -5.72 -0.45
CA PHE A 186 -5.05 -6.29 0.84
C PHE A 186 -4.98 -7.82 0.77
N LEU A 187 -4.34 -8.45 1.76
CA LEU A 187 -4.34 -9.92 1.88
C LEU A 187 -5.47 -10.35 2.81
N ASP A 188 -6.37 -11.17 2.27
CA ASP A 188 -7.43 -11.81 3.02
C ASP A 188 -7.04 -13.24 3.43
N GLU A 189 -7.96 -13.92 4.11
CA GLU A 189 -7.78 -15.32 4.52
C GLU A 189 -7.55 -16.25 3.31
N ALA A 190 -8.19 -15.96 2.16
CA ALA A 190 -8.05 -16.75 0.94
C ALA A 190 -6.63 -16.68 0.37
N ALA A 191 -5.92 -15.56 0.54
CA ALA A 191 -4.52 -15.41 0.14
C ALA A 191 -3.52 -16.11 1.09
N ALA A 192 -3.86 -16.25 2.38
CA ALA A 192 -2.93 -16.74 3.40
C ALA A 192 -2.46 -18.18 3.17
N ALA A 193 -3.38 -19.10 2.87
CA ALA A 193 -3.03 -20.52 2.69
C ALA A 193 -2.14 -20.78 1.46
N PRO A 194 -2.42 -20.19 0.27
CA PRO A 194 -1.50 -20.24 -0.87
C PRO A 194 -0.12 -19.66 -0.57
N LEU A 195 -0.04 -18.53 0.14
CA LEU A 195 1.23 -17.90 0.49
C LEU A 195 2.05 -18.75 1.46
N LEU A 196 1.41 -19.38 2.46
CA LEU A 196 2.08 -20.34 3.34
C LEU A 196 2.56 -21.59 2.56
N SER A 197 1.76 -22.08 1.60
CA SER A 197 2.17 -23.18 0.72
C SER A 197 3.41 -22.79 -0.11
N ASN A 198 3.44 -21.57 -0.63
CA ASN A 198 4.57 -21.01 -1.35
C ASN A 198 5.82 -20.93 -0.45
N ALA A 199 5.68 -20.40 0.76
CA ALA A 199 6.77 -20.30 1.73
C ALA A 199 7.40 -21.67 2.02
N LYS A 200 6.57 -22.72 2.20
CA LYS A 200 7.07 -24.09 2.39
C LYS A 200 7.83 -24.62 1.18
N LYS A 201 7.30 -24.43 -0.03
CA LYS A 201 7.97 -24.83 -1.29
C LYS A 201 9.29 -24.09 -1.53
N MET A 202 9.35 -22.81 -1.14
CA MET A 202 10.57 -22.02 -1.20
C MET A 202 11.60 -22.50 -0.17
N ALA A 203 11.18 -22.78 1.07
CA ALA A 203 12.05 -23.35 2.08
C ALA A 203 12.61 -24.71 1.64
N ASP A 204 11.78 -25.58 1.05
CA ASP A 204 12.20 -26.83 0.38
C ASP A 204 13.30 -26.61 -0.65
N ALA A 205 13.09 -25.66 -1.55
CA ALA A 205 14.04 -25.36 -2.62
C ALA A 205 15.39 -24.83 -2.06
N LEU A 206 15.34 -24.10 -0.95
CA LEU A 206 16.52 -23.53 -0.30
C LEU A 206 17.39 -24.56 0.42
N ILE A 207 16.78 -25.60 1.02
CA ILE A 207 17.51 -26.69 1.69
C ILE A 207 17.84 -27.86 0.75
N GLY A 208 17.21 -27.92 -0.42
CA GLY A 208 17.39 -29.02 -1.36
C GLY A 208 18.81 -29.10 -1.96
N PRO A 209 19.20 -30.28 -2.49
CA PRO A 209 20.57 -30.55 -2.94
C PRO A 209 21.05 -29.64 -4.09
N LYS A 210 20.12 -29.15 -4.91
CA LYS A 210 20.39 -28.24 -6.03
C LYS A 210 20.51 -26.76 -5.61
N SER A 211 20.26 -26.44 -4.34
CA SER A 211 20.34 -25.09 -3.81
C SER A 211 21.76 -24.52 -3.94
N LYS A 212 21.84 -23.23 -4.26
CA LYS A 212 23.10 -22.45 -4.21
C LYS A 212 23.45 -22.02 -2.79
N GLU A 213 22.47 -22.02 -1.88
CA GLU A 213 22.64 -21.64 -0.48
C GLU A 213 23.17 -22.83 0.33
N LYS A 214 24.45 -23.15 0.17
CA LYS A 214 25.07 -24.33 0.81
C LYS A 214 25.05 -24.29 2.34
N GLY A 215 24.92 -23.11 2.95
CA GLY A 215 24.67 -22.98 4.38
C GLY A 215 23.38 -23.66 4.81
N PHE A 216 22.27 -23.43 4.08
CA PHE A 216 20.98 -24.03 4.40
C PHE A 216 20.91 -25.54 4.12
N VAL A 217 21.63 -26.01 3.10
CA VAL A 217 21.77 -27.45 2.83
C VAL A 217 22.46 -28.14 4.01
N ARG A 218 23.61 -27.62 4.46
CA ARG A 218 24.31 -28.17 5.64
C ARG A 218 23.48 -28.08 6.91
N LEU A 219 22.76 -26.97 7.11
CA LEU A 219 21.85 -26.80 8.25
C LEU A 219 20.79 -27.91 8.31
N ALA A 220 20.30 -28.34 7.15
CA ALA A 220 19.29 -29.41 7.03
C ALA A 220 19.88 -30.82 7.14
N GLU A 221 21.13 -31.03 6.73
CA GLU A 221 21.80 -32.34 6.73
C GLU A 221 22.51 -32.65 8.07
N GLU A 222 23.21 -31.66 8.64
CA GLU A 222 24.14 -31.84 9.76
C GLU A 222 23.65 -31.21 11.07
N GLY A 223 22.73 -30.23 10.99
CA GLY A 223 22.30 -29.46 12.15
C GLY A 223 23.35 -28.47 12.65
N THR A 224 23.00 -27.67 13.66
CA THR A 224 23.95 -26.81 14.39
C THR A 224 23.34 -26.32 15.71
N GLU A 225 24.16 -26.20 16.74
CA GLU A 225 23.76 -25.53 17.99
C GLU A 225 23.75 -23.99 17.86
N ASN A 226 24.40 -23.44 16.83
CA ASN A 226 24.49 -22.00 16.58
C ASN A 226 24.09 -21.64 15.14
N PRO A 227 22.77 -21.52 14.84
CA PRO A 227 22.26 -21.24 13.50
C PRO A 227 22.25 -19.74 13.16
N VAL A 228 22.87 -18.87 13.97
CA VAL A 228 22.85 -17.41 13.75
C VAL A 228 23.38 -16.99 12.37
N PRO A 229 24.47 -17.60 11.82
CA PRO A 229 24.91 -17.29 10.46
C PRO A 229 23.84 -17.58 9.39
N GLU A 230 23.11 -18.68 9.53
CA GLU A 230 22.01 -19.07 8.65
C GLU A 230 20.80 -18.15 8.84
N VAL A 231 20.48 -17.74 10.06
CA VAL A 231 19.44 -16.72 10.31
C VAL A 231 19.79 -15.42 9.60
N ASN A 232 21.00 -14.90 9.76
CA ASN A 232 21.45 -13.69 9.07
C ASN A 232 21.42 -13.85 7.55
N ARG A 233 21.83 -15.01 7.04
CA ARG A 233 21.75 -15.30 5.60
C ARG A 233 20.32 -15.33 5.10
N ALA A 234 19.39 -15.92 5.87
CA ALA A 234 17.98 -15.99 5.52
C ALA A 234 17.35 -14.59 5.47
N PHE A 235 17.63 -13.75 6.47
CA PHE A 235 17.17 -12.36 6.51
C PHE A 235 17.71 -11.55 5.34
N GLN A 236 19.02 -11.66 5.04
CA GLN A 236 19.61 -10.93 3.92
C GLN A 236 19.03 -11.40 2.57
N LEU A 237 18.81 -12.70 2.41
CA LEU A 237 18.30 -13.27 1.16
C LEU A 237 16.81 -12.99 0.95
N ILE A 238 16.00 -13.13 1.98
CA ILE A 238 14.53 -13.11 1.90
C ILE A 238 13.97 -11.72 2.17
N LEU A 239 14.52 -11.01 3.17
CA LEU A 239 14.04 -9.68 3.59
C LEU A 239 14.93 -8.54 3.09
N GLY A 240 16.08 -8.84 2.49
CA GLY A 240 16.99 -7.81 1.95
C GLY A 240 17.69 -6.95 3.00
N ARG A 241 17.73 -7.38 4.26
CA ARG A 241 18.38 -6.69 5.38
C ARG A 241 19.04 -7.68 6.34
N GLN A 242 19.92 -7.19 7.21
CA GLN A 242 20.43 -7.98 8.33
C GLN A 242 19.34 -8.23 9.39
N ALA A 243 19.44 -9.36 10.09
CA ALA A 243 18.61 -9.62 11.26
C ALA A 243 19.09 -8.77 12.44
N ARG A 244 18.14 -8.22 13.21
CA ARG A 244 18.44 -7.54 14.47
C ARG A 244 18.88 -8.56 15.52
N VAL A 245 19.53 -8.10 16.59
CA VAL A 245 20.05 -8.99 17.65
C VAL A 245 18.93 -9.82 18.28
N ASP A 246 17.78 -9.22 18.55
CA ASP A 246 16.60 -9.91 19.08
C ASP A 246 16.02 -10.93 18.09
N GLU A 247 16.07 -10.64 16.78
CA GLU A 247 15.65 -11.57 15.74
C GLU A 247 16.63 -12.73 15.61
N GLN A 248 17.94 -12.47 15.68
CA GLN A 248 18.96 -13.53 15.67
C GLN A 248 18.71 -14.52 16.81
N GLU A 249 18.56 -14.03 18.03
CA GLU A 249 18.30 -14.85 19.21
C GLU A 249 16.99 -15.63 19.08
N ARG A 250 15.89 -14.94 18.73
CA ARG A 250 14.55 -15.55 18.63
C ARG A 250 14.49 -16.65 17.57
N PHE A 251 15.04 -16.42 16.38
CA PHE A 251 15.00 -17.40 15.30
C PHE A 251 16.00 -18.53 15.50
N ALA A 252 17.15 -18.26 16.12
CA ALA A 252 18.12 -19.30 16.46
C ALA A 252 17.54 -20.26 17.51
N GLU A 253 16.96 -19.72 18.59
CA GLU A 253 16.28 -20.53 19.60
C GLU A 253 15.11 -21.32 19.01
N PHE A 254 14.35 -20.70 18.10
CA PHE A 254 13.25 -21.37 17.42
C PHE A 254 13.72 -22.56 16.58
N TYR A 255 14.85 -22.43 15.87
CA TYR A 255 15.47 -23.53 15.14
C TYR A 255 15.91 -24.66 16.09
N VAL A 256 16.68 -24.35 17.14
CA VAL A 256 17.22 -25.37 18.07
C VAL A 256 16.07 -26.18 18.70
N ARG A 257 15.01 -25.51 19.15
CA ARG A 257 13.82 -26.20 19.70
C ARG A 257 13.08 -27.05 18.68
N ALA A 258 13.06 -26.64 17.41
CA ALA A 258 12.46 -27.43 16.34
C ALA A 258 13.33 -28.66 16.01
N ASP A 259 14.65 -28.49 16.07
CA ASP A 259 15.64 -29.52 15.78
C ASP A 259 15.56 -30.68 16.77
N GLU A 260 15.53 -30.36 18.07
CA GLU A 260 15.35 -31.35 19.15
C GLU A 260 14.09 -32.21 19.00
N LYS A 261 13.05 -31.68 18.35
CA LYS A 261 11.72 -32.33 18.25
C LYS A 261 11.47 -33.04 16.94
N ALA A 262 12.02 -32.52 15.84
CA ALA A 262 11.65 -32.93 14.49
C ALA A 262 12.85 -33.23 13.58
N GLY A 263 14.08 -33.01 14.06
CA GLY A 263 15.32 -33.23 13.32
C GLY A 263 15.71 -32.08 12.38
N HIS A 264 16.97 -32.14 11.91
CA HIS A 264 17.68 -31.04 11.24
C HIS A 264 16.94 -30.52 10.01
N GLU A 265 16.47 -31.41 9.14
CA GLU A 265 15.78 -31.03 7.91
C GLU A 265 14.46 -30.29 8.20
N ALA A 266 13.67 -30.81 9.14
CA ALA A 266 12.40 -30.19 9.52
C ALA A 266 12.63 -28.84 10.21
N ALA A 267 13.65 -28.73 11.06
CA ALA A 267 14.02 -27.49 11.72
C ALA A 267 14.48 -26.41 10.73
N ALA A 268 15.33 -26.76 9.76
CA ALA A 268 15.80 -25.83 8.73
C ALA A 268 14.63 -25.33 7.86
N ARG A 269 13.73 -26.23 7.46
CA ARG A 269 12.50 -25.90 6.75
C ARG A 269 11.59 -24.97 7.54
N ILE A 270 11.39 -25.24 8.84
CA ILE A 270 10.56 -24.42 9.73
C ILE A 270 11.16 -23.03 9.91
N LEU A 271 12.48 -22.93 10.12
CA LEU A 271 13.20 -21.67 10.23
C LEU A 271 13.00 -20.80 8.98
N LEU A 272 13.28 -21.35 7.80
CA LEU A 272 13.15 -20.62 6.53
C LEU A 272 11.69 -20.25 6.23
N THR A 273 10.74 -21.14 6.54
CA THR A 273 9.31 -20.84 6.39
C THR A 273 8.91 -19.67 7.31
N ALA A 274 9.40 -19.63 8.55
CA ALA A 274 9.10 -18.54 9.48
C ALA A 274 9.67 -17.19 9.01
N VAL A 275 10.86 -17.18 8.40
CA VAL A 275 11.42 -15.97 7.78
C VAL A 275 10.61 -15.56 6.55
N LEU A 276 10.21 -16.51 5.70
CA LEU A 276 9.37 -16.26 4.52
C LEU A 276 7.97 -15.73 4.86
N MET A 277 7.51 -15.97 6.08
CA MET A 277 6.22 -15.51 6.59
C MET A 277 6.31 -14.21 7.41
N GLN A 278 7.47 -13.56 7.45
CA GLN A 278 7.55 -12.21 8.06
C GLN A 278 6.72 -11.21 7.25
N PRO A 279 6.03 -10.25 7.89
CA PRO A 279 5.22 -9.25 7.18
C PRO A 279 5.97 -8.54 6.05
N GLU A 280 7.28 -8.31 6.20
CA GLU A 280 8.14 -7.66 5.20
C GLU A 280 8.24 -8.41 3.86
N THR A 281 7.92 -9.71 3.81
CA THR A 281 7.89 -10.46 2.54
C THR A 281 6.66 -10.17 1.71
N LEU A 282 5.63 -9.60 2.32
CA LEU A 282 4.33 -9.33 1.72
C LEU A 282 3.98 -7.84 1.74
N TYR A 283 4.61 -7.07 2.62
CA TYR A 283 4.31 -5.67 2.85
C TYR A 283 5.56 -4.80 2.85
N ARG A 284 5.50 -3.67 2.14
CA ARG A 284 6.36 -2.51 2.40
C ARG A 284 5.80 -1.75 3.60
N GLN A 285 6.67 -1.46 4.56
CA GLN A 285 6.31 -0.74 5.77
C GLN A 285 6.64 0.75 5.63
N GLU A 286 5.70 1.60 6.01
CA GLU A 286 5.87 3.06 6.14
C GLU A 286 5.28 3.47 7.49
N LEU A 287 5.88 2.98 8.57
CA LEU A 287 5.43 3.22 9.94
C LEU A 287 6.10 4.46 10.53
N GLY A 288 7.36 4.68 10.17
CA GLY A 288 8.16 5.75 10.71
C GLY A 288 8.80 5.40 12.05
N GLU A 289 9.84 6.14 12.40
CA GLU A 289 10.61 6.01 13.62
C GLU A 289 10.87 7.39 14.24
N GLY A 290 10.81 7.44 15.57
CA GLY A 290 11.05 8.66 16.36
C GLY A 290 9.77 9.45 16.68
N GLU A 291 9.98 10.60 17.31
CA GLU A 291 8.88 11.46 17.75
C GLU A 291 8.28 12.24 16.59
N PRO A 292 6.95 12.41 16.54
CA PRO A 292 6.29 13.29 15.59
C PRO A 292 6.80 14.73 15.75
N ASP A 293 6.98 15.43 14.63
CA ASP A 293 7.27 16.86 14.68
C ASP A 293 6.03 17.71 15.04
N GLN A 294 6.17 19.04 15.06
CA GLN A 294 5.07 19.96 15.38
C GLN A 294 3.83 19.85 14.46
N PHE A 295 3.96 19.16 13.32
CA PHE A 295 2.88 18.90 12.37
C PHE A 295 2.39 17.45 12.43
N GLY A 296 2.83 16.66 13.42
CA GLY A 296 2.49 15.26 13.59
C GLY A 296 3.20 14.32 12.60
N ARG A 297 4.25 14.79 11.91
CA ARG A 297 4.96 13.98 10.91
C ARG A 297 6.02 13.14 11.60
N VAL A 298 6.01 11.84 11.33
CA VAL A 298 7.05 10.90 11.76
C VAL A 298 7.98 10.63 10.56
N ARG A 299 9.29 10.57 10.81
CA ARG A 299 10.26 10.29 9.75
C ARG A 299 10.31 8.79 9.48
N LEU A 300 10.28 8.38 8.20
CA LEU A 300 10.61 7.00 7.84
C LEU A 300 12.04 6.68 8.26
N SER A 301 12.25 5.47 8.80
CA SER A 301 13.61 4.97 9.05
C SER A 301 14.41 4.92 7.73
N PRO A 302 15.75 4.88 7.78
CA PRO A 302 16.58 4.74 6.58
C PRO A 302 16.20 3.51 5.74
N ALA A 303 15.90 2.38 6.39
CA ALA A 303 15.48 1.16 5.73
C ALA A 303 14.12 1.31 5.03
N GLU A 304 13.10 1.84 5.73
CA GLU A 304 11.79 2.11 5.13
C GLU A 304 11.90 3.08 3.95
N THR A 305 12.71 4.13 4.09
CA THR A 305 12.99 5.07 2.99
C THR A 305 13.64 4.36 1.80
N GLY A 306 14.62 3.49 2.06
CA GLY A 306 15.32 2.73 1.02
C GLY A 306 14.40 1.79 0.25
N PHE A 307 13.54 1.04 0.94
CA PHE A 307 12.54 0.17 0.31
C PHE A 307 11.47 0.96 -0.44
N ALA A 308 10.99 2.08 0.12
CA ALA A 308 10.01 2.94 -0.54
C ALA A 308 10.55 3.50 -1.86
N LEU A 309 11.77 4.04 -1.87
CA LEU A 309 12.41 4.54 -3.08
C LEU A 309 12.70 3.43 -4.08
N SER A 310 13.24 2.29 -3.62
CA SER A 310 13.54 1.16 -4.51
C SER A 310 12.30 0.61 -5.18
N TYR A 311 11.21 0.39 -4.43
CA TYR A 311 9.98 -0.16 -4.99
C TYR A 311 9.17 0.85 -5.82
N ALA A 312 9.36 2.15 -5.61
CA ALA A 312 8.84 3.17 -6.51
C ALA A 312 9.52 3.13 -7.90
N LEU A 313 10.80 2.75 -7.96
CA LEU A 313 11.61 2.80 -9.19
C LEU A 313 11.84 1.44 -9.84
N SER A 314 11.71 0.34 -9.10
CA SER A 314 12.10 -1.00 -9.53
C SER A 314 11.26 -2.09 -8.86
N ASN A 315 11.22 -3.29 -9.46
CA ASN A 315 10.59 -4.46 -8.87
C ASN A 315 11.46 -5.13 -7.79
N ARG A 316 12.66 -4.63 -7.51
CA ARG A 316 13.58 -5.18 -6.50
C ARG A 316 14.24 -4.06 -5.69
N PRO A 317 14.76 -4.34 -4.49
CA PRO A 317 15.61 -3.39 -3.77
C PRO A 317 16.82 -2.99 -4.62
N LEU A 318 17.07 -1.70 -4.77
CA LEU A 318 18.20 -1.18 -5.55
C LEU A 318 19.44 -1.10 -4.66
N ALA A 319 20.52 -1.78 -5.04
CA ALA A 319 21.71 -1.91 -4.20
C ALA A 319 22.31 -0.55 -3.81
N SER A 320 22.33 0.41 -4.74
CA SER A 320 22.76 1.79 -4.53
C SER A 320 21.94 2.52 -3.46
N ILE A 321 20.61 2.35 -3.47
CA ILE A 321 19.69 2.93 -2.49
C ILE A 321 19.81 2.23 -1.14
N MET A 322 19.91 0.90 -1.12
CA MET A 322 20.03 0.14 0.12
C MET A 322 21.36 0.44 0.84
N ALA A 323 22.47 0.54 0.09
CA ALA A 323 23.75 0.99 0.65
C ALA A 323 23.65 2.42 1.21
N ALA A 324 22.94 3.32 0.52
CA ALA A 324 22.71 4.67 1.03
C ALA A 324 21.86 4.69 2.32
N ALA A 325 20.93 3.74 2.48
CA ALA A 325 20.17 3.56 3.72
C ALA A 325 21.08 3.13 4.87
N GLU A 326 21.92 2.12 4.66
CA GLU A 326 22.89 1.60 5.64
C GLU A 326 23.92 2.68 6.06
N ASP A 327 24.38 3.48 5.09
CA ASP A 327 25.31 4.59 5.32
C ASP A 327 24.66 5.84 5.95
N ASN A 328 23.37 5.79 6.34
CA ASN A 328 22.60 6.93 6.84
C ASN A 328 22.57 8.14 5.88
N LYS A 329 22.67 7.91 4.57
CA LYS A 329 22.60 8.97 3.56
C LYS A 329 21.17 9.38 3.21
N LEU A 330 20.14 8.67 3.69
CA LEU A 330 18.72 8.97 3.40
C LEU A 330 18.02 9.89 4.43
N GLN A 331 18.79 10.67 5.20
CA GLN A 331 18.26 11.45 6.33
C GLN A 331 17.67 12.81 5.94
N THR A 332 18.14 13.43 4.85
CA THR A 332 17.70 14.77 4.43
C THR A 332 17.08 14.76 3.05
N ARG A 333 16.20 15.72 2.76
CA ARG A 333 15.58 15.86 1.42
C ARG A 333 16.64 16.01 0.32
N ASN A 334 17.71 16.76 0.60
CA ASN A 334 18.78 16.99 -0.37
C ASN A 334 19.57 15.72 -0.65
N ASN A 335 19.89 14.93 0.39
CA ASN A 335 20.64 13.70 0.19
C ASN A 335 19.78 12.63 -0.51
N ILE A 336 18.50 12.50 -0.13
CA ILE A 336 17.56 11.63 -0.85
C ILE A 336 17.49 12.03 -2.32
N ALA A 337 17.32 13.33 -2.61
CA ALA A 337 17.24 13.81 -3.98
C ALA A 337 18.54 13.55 -4.77
N ALA A 338 19.71 13.63 -4.14
CA ALA A 338 20.98 13.30 -4.78
C ALA A 338 21.07 11.81 -5.13
N VAL A 339 20.72 10.92 -4.20
CA VAL A 339 20.69 9.47 -4.42
C VAL A 339 19.71 9.10 -5.54
N VAL A 340 18.49 9.65 -5.51
CA VAL A 340 17.48 9.38 -6.54
C VAL A 340 17.94 9.87 -7.91
N ARG A 341 18.49 11.08 -8.02
CA ARG A 341 19.04 11.56 -9.31
C ARG A 341 20.15 10.67 -9.83
N GLN A 342 21.08 10.26 -8.98
CA GLN A 342 22.15 9.34 -9.36
C GLN A 342 21.59 8.01 -9.91
N VAL A 343 20.52 7.48 -9.32
CA VAL A 343 19.87 6.26 -9.82
C VAL A 343 19.22 6.48 -11.18
N LEU A 344 18.55 7.62 -11.37
CA LEU A 344 17.92 7.99 -12.65
C LEU A 344 18.95 8.26 -13.76
N ASP A 345 20.09 8.87 -13.41
CA ASP A 345 21.15 9.24 -14.37
C ASP A 345 22.03 8.05 -14.79
N ASN A 346 22.16 7.03 -13.94
CA ASN A 346 23.10 5.92 -14.16
C ASN A 346 22.55 4.81 -15.08
N ASP A 347 21.34 4.93 -15.62
CA ASP A 347 20.69 3.91 -16.44
C ASP A 347 20.79 2.49 -15.84
N GLU A 348 20.85 2.38 -14.50
CA GLU A 348 20.84 1.09 -13.80
C GLU A 348 19.57 0.40 -14.27
N PRO A 349 19.62 -0.73 -15.01
CA PRO A 349 18.65 -1.03 -16.05
C PRO A 349 17.23 -1.07 -15.51
N VAL A 350 16.59 0.10 -15.54
CA VAL A 350 15.15 0.28 -15.59
C VAL A 350 14.67 -0.14 -16.98
N TYR A 351 15.53 -0.73 -17.81
CA TYR A 351 15.31 -1.18 -19.18
C TYR A 351 15.97 -2.57 -19.35
N PRO A 352 15.24 -3.66 -19.67
CA PRO A 352 15.85 -4.96 -19.87
C PRO A 352 16.54 -4.97 -21.23
N THR A 353 17.75 -5.52 -21.29
CA THR A 353 18.57 -5.53 -22.52
C THR A 353 18.29 -6.69 -23.48
N HIS A 354 17.42 -7.67 -23.17
CA HIS A 354 17.21 -8.83 -24.05
C HIS A 354 15.80 -9.46 -23.97
N GLY A 355 15.08 -9.47 -25.10
CA GLY A 355 14.05 -10.47 -25.43
C GLY A 355 12.63 -9.94 -25.71
N PHE A 356 12.01 -10.44 -26.78
CA PHE A 356 10.65 -10.15 -27.29
C PHE A 356 9.49 -10.59 -26.38
N HIS A 357 9.73 -10.84 -25.10
CA HIS A 357 8.69 -11.14 -24.12
C HIS A 357 8.97 -10.34 -22.86
N TYR A 358 8.19 -9.27 -22.64
CA TYR A 358 8.10 -8.64 -21.33
C TYR A 358 7.48 -9.64 -20.37
N SER A 359 8.32 -10.42 -19.70
CA SER A 359 7.88 -11.27 -18.60
C SER A 359 7.45 -10.37 -17.46
N PHE A 360 6.33 -10.71 -16.84
CA PHE A 360 5.80 -10.14 -15.60
C PHE A 360 6.88 -9.89 -14.52
N LYS A 361 8.00 -10.63 -14.55
CA LYS A 361 9.11 -10.51 -13.59
C LYS A 361 10.16 -9.44 -13.89
N ASN A 362 10.30 -9.03 -15.16
CA ASN A 362 11.44 -8.21 -15.62
C ASN A 362 11.01 -6.88 -16.26
N SER A 363 9.71 -6.59 -16.34
CA SER A 363 9.24 -5.31 -16.87
C SER A 363 9.76 -4.14 -16.03
N PRO A 364 10.24 -3.05 -16.67
CA PRO A 364 10.51 -1.78 -16.02
C PRO A 364 9.34 -1.30 -15.18
N ARG A 365 9.60 -0.73 -13.99
CA ARG A 365 8.51 -0.14 -13.20
C ARG A 365 7.83 1.01 -13.96
N ILE A 366 8.62 1.82 -14.67
CA ILE A 366 8.09 2.93 -15.48
C ILE A 366 7.17 2.43 -16.60
N LEU A 367 7.52 1.35 -17.31
CA LEU A 367 6.64 0.73 -18.30
C LEU A 367 5.35 0.26 -17.66
N THR A 368 5.46 -0.48 -16.54
CA THR A 368 4.30 -1.01 -15.83
C THR A 368 3.40 0.10 -15.30
N PHE A 369 3.94 1.26 -14.92
CA PHE A 369 3.13 2.42 -14.53
C PHE A 369 2.25 2.90 -15.68
N PHE A 370 2.82 3.05 -16.89
CA PHE A 370 2.02 3.46 -18.04
C PHE A 370 1.05 2.36 -18.51
N GLN A 371 1.41 1.09 -18.33
CA GLN A 371 0.47 -0.01 -18.58
C GLN A 371 -0.73 0.03 -17.64
N GLU A 372 -0.51 0.29 -16.35
CA GLU A 372 -1.58 0.44 -15.34
C GLU A 372 -2.41 1.71 -15.63
N PHE A 373 -1.76 2.85 -15.89
CA PHE A 373 -2.43 4.13 -16.11
C PHE A 373 -3.35 4.14 -17.33
N PHE A 374 -2.97 3.46 -18.41
CA PHE A 374 -3.75 3.38 -19.65
C PHE A 374 -4.52 2.05 -19.80
N HIS A 375 -4.56 1.22 -18.76
CA HIS A 375 -5.23 -0.09 -18.77
C HIS A 375 -4.77 -1.01 -19.91
N HIS A 376 -3.48 -1.00 -20.23
CA HIS A 376 -2.89 -1.85 -21.27
C HIS A 376 -2.98 -3.35 -20.93
N GLU A 377 -3.37 -3.73 -19.72
CA GLU A 377 -3.72 -5.12 -19.40
C GLU A 377 -4.84 -5.70 -20.28
N PHE A 378 -5.72 -4.84 -20.82
CA PHE A 378 -6.79 -5.23 -21.74
C PHE A 378 -6.42 -5.03 -23.21
N VAL A 379 -5.14 -4.73 -23.53
CA VAL A 379 -4.73 -4.42 -24.90
C VAL A 379 -5.01 -5.57 -25.87
N THR A 380 -4.96 -6.82 -25.40
CA THR A 380 -5.29 -8.00 -26.22
C THR A 380 -6.77 -8.03 -26.63
N GLU A 381 -7.66 -7.40 -25.85
CA GLU A 381 -9.08 -7.26 -26.20
C GLU A 381 -9.30 -6.23 -27.33
N VAL A 382 -8.40 -5.26 -27.45
CA VAL A 382 -8.38 -4.30 -28.56
C VAL A 382 -7.82 -4.96 -29.82
N PHE A 383 -6.76 -5.76 -29.67
CA PHE A 383 -6.11 -6.47 -30.77
C PHE A 383 -6.75 -7.82 -31.12
N LYS A 384 -7.92 -8.19 -30.59
CA LYS A 384 -8.47 -9.55 -30.76
C LYS A 384 -8.88 -9.88 -32.19
N ASP A 385 -9.27 -8.88 -32.98
CA ASP A 385 -9.82 -9.08 -34.31
C ASP A 385 -8.71 -9.18 -35.35
N ALA A 386 -8.70 -10.30 -36.09
CA ALA A 386 -7.73 -10.53 -37.15
C ALA A 386 -8.12 -9.73 -38.40
N PRO A 387 -7.21 -8.91 -38.98
CA PRO A 387 -7.50 -8.22 -40.22
C PRO A 387 -7.62 -9.20 -41.40
N GLU A 388 -8.44 -8.83 -42.39
CA GLU A 388 -8.69 -9.65 -43.57
C GLU A 388 -7.41 -9.85 -44.39
N GLY A 389 -7.13 -11.10 -44.81
CA GLY A 389 -5.98 -11.43 -45.66
C GLY A 389 -4.64 -11.61 -44.92
N ILE A 390 -4.62 -11.56 -43.59
CA ILE A 390 -3.42 -11.85 -42.78
C ILE A 390 -3.46 -13.32 -42.33
N GLY A 391 -2.31 -14.01 -42.39
CA GLY A 391 -2.20 -15.42 -42.02
C GLY A 391 -2.31 -15.66 -40.50
N GLU A 392 -1.21 -15.43 -39.77
CA GLU A 392 -1.14 -15.63 -38.32
C GLU A 392 -1.40 -14.28 -37.61
N HIS A 393 -2.46 -14.23 -36.82
CA HIS A 393 -2.80 -13.08 -35.96
C HIS A 393 -2.50 -13.40 -34.50
N ASP A 394 -1.62 -12.63 -33.88
CA ASP A 394 -1.20 -12.81 -32.50
C ASP A 394 -1.34 -11.48 -31.72
N PRO A 395 -2.44 -11.30 -30.98
CA PRO A 395 -2.67 -10.12 -30.15
C PRO A 395 -1.56 -9.90 -29.10
N GLY A 396 -0.94 -10.96 -28.59
CA GLY A 396 0.12 -10.88 -27.59
C GLY A 396 1.41 -10.30 -28.18
N ARG A 397 1.70 -10.62 -29.44
CA ARG A 397 2.82 -10.02 -30.16
C ARG A 397 2.61 -8.53 -30.39
N LEU A 398 1.40 -8.15 -30.79
CA LEU A 398 1.05 -6.73 -30.93
C LEU A 398 1.21 -6.01 -29.59
N ALA A 399 0.73 -6.58 -28.48
CA ALA A 399 0.96 -6.01 -27.15
C ALA A 399 2.47 -5.81 -26.82
N GLY A 400 3.32 -6.75 -27.24
CA GLY A 400 4.78 -6.63 -27.11
C GLY A 400 5.37 -5.46 -27.92
N ASP A 401 4.87 -5.24 -29.13
CA ASP A 401 5.25 -4.13 -29.99
C ASP A 401 4.78 -2.77 -29.44
N LEU A 402 3.59 -2.71 -28.81
CA LEU A 402 3.14 -1.51 -28.09
C LEU A 402 4.10 -1.15 -26.95
N ASN A 403 4.57 -2.15 -26.19
CA ASN A 403 5.54 -1.90 -25.13
C ASN A 403 6.82 -1.27 -25.67
N LEU A 404 7.33 -1.71 -26.83
CA LEU A 404 8.50 -1.07 -27.46
C LEU A 404 8.22 0.38 -27.86
N THR A 405 7.03 0.65 -28.39
CA THR A 405 6.60 2.01 -28.76
C THR A 405 6.56 2.93 -27.54
N ILE A 406 5.97 2.48 -26.42
CA ILE A 406 5.96 3.22 -25.15
C ILE A 406 7.39 3.50 -24.71
N MET A 407 8.26 2.49 -24.74
CA MET A 407 9.63 2.64 -24.28
C MET A 407 10.45 3.60 -25.16
N GLU A 408 10.23 3.63 -26.48
CA GLU A 408 10.83 4.63 -27.39
C GLU A 408 10.40 6.05 -27.00
N ILE A 409 9.11 6.26 -26.75
CA ILE A 409 8.57 7.57 -26.35
C ILE A 409 9.14 8.01 -25.00
N LEU A 410 9.21 7.10 -24.03
CA LEU A 410 9.78 7.39 -22.72
C LEU A 410 11.27 7.71 -22.81
N ALA A 411 12.02 6.98 -23.64
CA ALA A 411 13.45 7.22 -23.84
C ALA A 411 13.73 8.56 -24.55
N ALA A 412 12.81 9.02 -25.40
CA ALA A 412 12.92 10.31 -26.08
C ALA A 412 12.68 11.51 -25.13
N ASP A 413 11.96 11.29 -24.02
CA ASP A 413 11.64 12.27 -22.97
C ASP A 413 11.20 13.66 -23.49
N SER A 414 10.38 13.66 -24.55
CA SER A 414 9.90 14.87 -25.21
C SER A 414 8.42 14.74 -25.51
N ASN A 415 7.61 15.66 -24.99
CA ASN A 415 6.15 15.66 -25.12
C ASN A 415 5.51 14.28 -24.80
N VAL A 416 6.08 13.55 -23.83
CA VAL A 416 5.78 12.13 -23.55
C VAL A 416 4.29 11.83 -23.51
N LEU A 417 3.49 12.59 -22.76
CA LEU A 417 2.05 12.35 -22.66
C LEU A 417 1.32 12.61 -23.99
N ALA A 418 1.72 13.65 -24.73
CA ALA A 418 1.11 13.93 -26.03
C ALA A 418 1.43 12.82 -27.04
N GLU A 419 2.68 12.36 -27.08
CA GLU A 419 3.09 11.25 -27.94
C GLU A 419 2.37 9.95 -27.55
N LEU A 420 2.32 9.58 -26.27
CA LEU A 420 1.60 8.39 -25.82
C LEU A 420 0.10 8.40 -26.19
N LEU A 421 -0.52 9.58 -26.21
CA LEU A 421 -1.95 9.73 -26.52
C LEU A 421 -2.27 9.88 -28.01
N THR A 422 -1.34 10.39 -28.81
CA THR A 422 -1.65 10.87 -30.18
C THR A 422 -0.75 10.30 -31.25
N THR A 423 0.30 9.56 -30.90
CA THR A 423 1.22 9.02 -31.90
C THR A 423 0.49 8.09 -32.87
N ASN A 424 0.85 8.22 -34.14
CA ASN A 424 0.45 7.28 -35.20
C ASN A 424 1.59 6.32 -35.55
N ARG A 425 2.71 6.38 -34.80
CA ARG A 425 3.85 5.48 -34.95
C ARG A 425 3.64 4.28 -34.07
N TYR A 426 3.89 3.10 -34.62
CA TYR A 426 3.79 1.84 -33.90
C TYR A 426 4.97 0.96 -34.30
N PHE A 427 5.63 0.37 -33.32
CA PHE A 427 6.68 -0.61 -33.60
C PHE A 427 6.05 -1.83 -34.27
N VAL A 428 6.69 -2.40 -35.28
CA VAL A 428 6.22 -3.64 -35.91
C VAL A 428 7.37 -4.62 -35.98
N SER A 429 7.32 -5.66 -35.14
CA SER A 429 8.30 -6.73 -35.18
C SER A 429 8.12 -7.55 -36.46
N ALA A 430 8.81 -7.17 -37.54
CA ALA A 430 8.85 -7.97 -38.75
C ALA A 430 9.76 -9.19 -38.54
N ARG A 431 9.24 -10.42 -38.69
CA ARG A 431 10.10 -11.59 -38.91
C ARG A 431 10.85 -11.34 -40.22
N ARG A 432 12.13 -10.94 -40.18
CA ARG A 432 13.02 -11.22 -41.31
C ARG A 432 13.14 -12.73 -41.38
N TYR A 433 12.39 -13.33 -42.30
CA TYR A 433 12.68 -14.69 -42.74
C TYR A 433 14.07 -14.64 -43.38
N VAL A 434 15.11 -14.93 -42.59
CA VAL A 434 16.42 -15.23 -43.15
C VAL A 434 16.24 -16.58 -43.83
N ASP A 435 16.02 -16.56 -45.13
CA ASP A 435 16.00 -17.76 -45.94
C ASP A 435 17.38 -18.41 -45.85
N LYS A 436 17.52 -19.39 -44.95
CA LYS A 436 18.74 -20.19 -44.78
C LYS A 436 19.10 -21.02 -46.03
N ARG A 437 18.36 -20.89 -47.15
CA ARG A 437 18.66 -21.54 -48.44
C ARG A 437 19.28 -20.62 -49.48
N LYS A 438 19.51 -19.34 -49.19
CA LYS A 438 20.41 -18.50 -49.99
C LYS A 438 21.65 -18.22 -49.15
N GLY A 439 22.69 -19.02 -49.44
CA GLY A 439 23.97 -19.05 -48.73
C GLY A 439 24.73 -17.73 -48.75
#